data_AF-A0A1H6KS10-F1
#
_entry.id   AF-A0A1H6KS10-F1
#
_cell.length_a   1.000
_cell.length_b   1.000
_cell.length_c   1.000
_cell.angle_alpha   90.00
_cell.angle_beta   90.00
_cell.angle_gamma   90.00
#
_symmetry.space_group_name_H-M   'P 1'
#
loop_
_entity.id
_entity.type
_entity.pdbx_description
1 polymer ?
#
loop_
_entity_poly.entity_id
_entity_poly.type
_entity_poly.pdbx_seq_one_letter_code
_entity_poly.pdbx_strand_id
1 'polypeptide(L)'
;MMNSYLYSPYELALIIQYHQMDCKQYIELLQNIHRYDNIFIQPEYRSDKKMFILAVMDKLNYISDPETYISEQNDIEKDLNDYGLINNSKSDDTEHTFSHLIFKELRIRILYINKKGFSKMKLRTLLSELGYKRRSSSVIGYIYDCLLFYHIETTLKGNVPCRIDEIDIDDIVVFRTL
;
A
#
# COMPACT_ATOMS: atom_id res chain seq x y z
N MET A 1 -5.26 1.90 -15.74
CA MET A 1 -4.19 0.88 -15.63
C MET A 1 -3.02 1.35 -14.75
N MET A 2 -2.56 2.61 -14.83
CA MET A 2 -1.44 3.08 -13.98
C MET A 2 -1.82 3.40 -12.52
N ASN A 3 -3.09 3.78 -12.26
CA ASN A 3 -3.54 4.13 -10.91
C ASN A 3 -3.52 2.97 -9.91
N SER A 4 -3.65 1.70 -10.35
CA SER A 4 -3.62 0.56 -9.43
C SER A 4 -2.27 0.36 -8.76
N TYR A 5 -1.18 0.84 -9.38
CA TYR A 5 0.16 0.77 -8.81
C TYR A 5 0.45 1.92 -7.83
N LEU A 6 -0.34 2.99 -7.83
CA LEU A 6 -0.12 4.13 -6.95
C LEU A 6 -0.68 3.86 -5.55
N TYR A 7 -0.11 4.50 -4.54
CA TYR A 7 -0.59 4.48 -3.18
C TYR A 7 -1.90 5.24 -3.09
N SER A 8 -2.97 4.52 -2.78
CA SER A 8 -4.22 5.12 -2.32
C SER A 8 -4.19 5.37 -0.82
N PRO A 9 -4.99 6.31 -0.30
CA PRO A 9 -5.12 6.52 1.14
C PRO A 9 -5.57 5.26 1.89
N TYR A 10 -6.46 4.48 1.30
CA TYR A 10 -6.99 3.24 1.90
C TYR A 10 -5.92 2.16 2.05
N GLU A 11 -5.10 1.93 1.03
CA GLU A 11 -4.02 0.94 1.11
C GLU A 11 -2.93 1.34 2.10
N LEU A 12 -2.61 2.64 2.20
CA LEU A 12 -1.70 3.14 3.22
C LEU A 12 -2.27 2.93 4.62
N ALA A 13 -3.57 3.16 4.82
CA ALA A 13 -4.23 2.87 6.08
C ALA A 13 -4.15 1.37 6.46
N LEU A 14 -4.33 0.46 5.51
CA LEU A 14 -4.15 -0.98 5.73
C LEU A 14 -2.71 -1.34 6.11
N ILE A 15 -1.72 -0.75 5.44
CA ILE A 15 -0.30 -0.97 5.76
C ILE A 15 0.02 -0.46 7.18
N ILE A 16 -0.49 0.71 7.54
CA ILE A 16 -0.35 1.29 8.88
C ILE A 16 -0.95 0.37 9.94
N GLN A 17 -2.17 -0.15 9.71
CA GLN A 17 -2.84 -1.08 10.61
C GLN A 17 -2.08 -2.42 10.71
N TYR A 18 -1.63 -2.96 9.57
CA TYR A 18 -0.87 -4.21 9.51
C TYR A 18 0.42 -4.14 10.32
N HIS A 19 1.12 -3.00 10.30
CA HIS A 19 2.33 -2.75 11.10
C HIS A 19 2.04 -2.23 12.51
N GLN A 20 0.77 -2.10 12.90
CA GLN A 20 0.32 -1.65 14.22
C GLN A 20 0.97 -0.33 14.66
N MET A 21 1.09 0.62 13.73
CA MET A 21 1.79 1.87 14.00
C MET A 21 0.96 2.80 14.89
N ASP A 22 1.62 3.45 15.85
CA ASP A 22 1.02 4.53 16.63
C ASP A 22 0.90 5.84 15.82
N CYS A 23 0.18 6.83 16.38
CA CYS A 23 -0.03 8.11 15.72
C CYS A 23 1.26 8.84 15.35
N LYS A 24 2.31 8.74 16.15
CA LYS A 24 3.57 9.39 15.86
C LYS A 24 4.27 8.70 14.68
N GLN A 25 4.29 7.37 14.69
CA GLN A 25 4.91 6.55 13.67
C GLN A 25 4.25 6.73 12.30
N TYR A 26 2.91 6.65 12.21
CA TYR A 26 2.28 6.77 10.90
C TYR A 26 2.30 8.20 10.36
N ILE A 27 2.24 9.23 11.21
CA ILE A 27 2.39 10.62 10.75
C ILE A 27 3.80 10.85 10.17
N GLU A 28 4.85 10.35 10.84
CA GLU A 28 6.21 10.41 10.32
C GLU A 28 6.33 9.65 8.98
N LEU A 29 5.74 8.45 8.89
CA LEU A 29 5.69 7.67 7.66
C LEU A 29 5.07 8.46 6.51
N LEU A 30 3.86 9.01 6.70
CA LEU A 30 3.12 9.72 5.66
C LEU A 30 3.85 11.00 5.22
N GLN A 31 4.49 11.70 6.16
CA GLN A 31 5.34 12.85 5.82
C GLN A 31 6.52 12.46 4.93
N ASN A 32 7.18 11.34 5.24
CA ASN A 32 8.31 10.83 4.47
C ASN A 32 7.87 10.34 3.08
N ILE A 33 6.76 9.59 2.99
CA ILE A 33 6.19 9.15 1.70
C ILE A 33 5.85 10.36 0.83
N HIS A 34 5.16 11.37 1.37
CA HIS A 34 4.82 12.57 0.61
C HIS A 34 6.06 13.36 0.16
N ARG A 35 7.15 13.33 0.94
CA ARG A 35 8.36 14.08 0.62
C ARG A 35 9.26 13.38 -0.39
N TYR A 36 9.44 12.06 -0.27
CA TYR A 36 10.46 11.31 -1.01
C TYR A 36 9.87 10.34 -2.04
N ASP A 37 8.66 9.83 -1.82
CA ASP A 37 7.96 8.88 -2.69
C ASP A 37 6.68 9.51 -3.31
N ASN A 38 6.63 10.84 -3.44
CA ASN A 38 5.45 11.59 -3.91
C ASN A 38 4.90 11.07 -5.25
N ILE A 39 5.79 10.66 -6.15
CA ILE A 39 5.43 10.12 -7.48
C ILE A 39 4.60 8.85 -7.41
N PHE A 40 4.70 8.09 -6.31
CA PHE A 40 3.94 6.86 -6.09
C PHE A 40 2.56 7.13 -5.48
N ILE A 41 2.28 8.34 -4.98
CA ILE A 41 0.96 8.70 -4.46
C ILE A 41 -0.02 8.91 -5.62
N GLN A 42 -1.32 8.63 -5.43
CA GLN A 42 -2.34 9.03 -6.40
C GLN A 42 -2.27 10.56 -6.70
N PRO A 43 -2.41 10.99 -7.96
CA PRO A 43 -2.09 12.36 -8.38
C PRO A 43 -2.80 13.47 -7.59
N GLU A 44 -4.03 13.19 -7.19
CA GLU A 44 -4.94 14.09 -6.46
C GLU A 44 -4.36 14.55 -5.12
N TYR A 45 -3.55 13.71 -4.48
CA TYR A 45 -2.99 13.94 -3.15
C TYR A 45 -1.53 14.44 -3.17
N ARG A 46 -0.92 14.61 -4.36
CA ARG A 46 0.53 14.90 -4.48
C ARG A 46 0.92 16.33 -4.12
N SER A 47 0.02 17.29 -4.36
CA SER A 47 0.31 18.72 -4.19
C SER A 47 0.04 19.21 -2.77
N ASP A 48 -0.83 18.53 -2.03
CA ASP A 48 -1.25 18.95 -0.69
C ASP A 48 -1.03 17.83 0.33
N LYS A 49 0.07 17.96 1.08
CA LYS A 49 0.44 17.04 2.15
C LYS A 49 -0.61 16.95 3.25
N LYS A 50 -1.30 18.04 3.57
CA LYS A 50 -2.33 18.04 4.61
C LYS A 50 -3.52 17.24 4.14
N MET A 51 -3.97 17.47 2.91
CA MET A 51 -5.08 16.74 2.30
C MET A 51 -4.76 15.24 2.18
N PHE A 52 -3.54 14.89 1.77
CA PHE A 52 -3.04 13.50 1.76
C PHE A 52 -3.11 12.82 3.13
N ILE A 53 -2.55 13.46 4.17
CA ILE A 53 -2.54 12.87 5.52
C ILE A 53 -3.96 12.71 6.05
N LEU A 54 -4.82 13.72 5.87
CA LEU A 54 -6.22 13.65 6.31
C LEU A 54 -6.99 12.54 5.60
N ALA A 55 -6.76 12.34 4.29
CA ALA A 55 -7.39 11.26 3.55
C ALA A 55 -6.99 9.87 4.08
N VAL A 56 -5.72 9.67 4.47
CA VAL A 56 -5.29 8.40 5.07
C VAL A 56 -5.89 8.22 6.47
N MET A 57 -5.92 9.27 7.28
CA MET A 57 -6.50 9.24 8.62
C MET A 57 -7.99 8.92 8.61
N ASP A 58 -8.73 9.50 7.66
CA ASP A 58 -10.13 9.18 7.42
C ASP A 58 -10.33 7.67 7.20
N LYS A 59 -9.50 7.06 6.36
CA LYS A 59 -9.56 5.61 6.11
C LYS A 59 -9.12 4.77 7.31
N LEU A 60 -8.16 5.24 8.11
CA LEU A 60 -7.79 4.56 9.36
C LEU A 60 -8.93 4.53 10.37
N ASN A 61 -9.68 5.62 10.50
CA ASN A 61 -10.84 5.68 11.37
C ASN A 61 -11.92 4.70 10.91
N TYR A 62 -12.25 4.72 9.61
CA TYR A 62 -13.20 3.77 9.03
C TYR A 62 -12.79 2.32 9.26
N ILE A 63 -11.52 1.96 9.02
CA ILE A 63 -11.03 0.59 9.20
C ILE A 63 -11.04 0.16 10.68
N SER A 64 -10.83 1.10 11.61
CA SER A 64 -10.74 0.80 13.05
C SER A 64 -12.10 0.60 13.70
N ASP A 65 -13.10 1.40 13.30
CA ASP A 65 -14.48 1.32 13.80
C ASP A 65 -15.48 1.71 12.69
N PRO A 66 -15.83 0.77 11.78
CA PRO A 66 -16.69 1.05 10.65
C PRO A 66 -18.11 1.49 11.06
N GLU A 67 -18.65 0.91 12.13
CA GLU A 67 -20.03 1.17 12.57
C GLU A 67 -20.17 2.60 13.10
N THR A 68 -19.27 3.01 13.99
CA THR A 68 -19.26 4.39 14.51
C THR A 68 -18.98 5.38 13.41
N TYR A 69 -18.01 5.11 12.53
CA TYR A 69 -17.68 5.99 11.41
C TYR A 69 -18.89 6.22 10.48
N ILE A 70 -19.60 5.16 10.09
CA ILE A 70 -20.79 5.28 9.24
C ILE A 70 -21.89 6.08 9.94
N SER A 71 -22.08 5.88 11.25
CA SER A 71 -23.04 6.68 12.02
C SER A 71 -22.69 8.17 12.00
N GLU A 72 -21.43 8.53 12.27
CA GLU A 72 -20.97 9.93 12.27
C GLU A 72 -21.10 10.56 10.88
N GLN A 73 -20.79 9.84 9.81
CA GLN A 73 -20.97 10.32 8.44
C GLN A 73 -22.44 10.61 8.13
N ASN A 74 -23.35 9.71 8.52
CA ASN A 74 -24.79 9.92 8.32
C ASN A 74 -25.31 11.16 9.07
N ASP A 75 -24.82 11.40 10.28
CA ASP A 75 -25.19 12.59 11.06
C ASP A 75 -24.69 13.88 10.37
N ILE A 76 -23.47 13.87 9.84
CA ILE A 76 -22.90 14.99 9.06
C ILE A 76 -23.70 15.23 7.78
N GLU A 77 -24.04 14.18 7.03
CA GLU A 77 -24.83 14.28 5.81
C GLU A 77 -26.22 14.84 6.09
N LYS A 78 -26.85 14.42 7.19
CA LYS A 78 -28.13 14.94 7.63
C LYS A 78 -28.05 16.43 7.94
N ASP A 79 -27.04 16.85 8.70
CA ASP A 79 -26.83 18.27 9.01
C ASP A 79 -26.60 19.08 7.72
N LEU A 80 -25.76 18.61 6.80
CA LEU A 80 -25.51 19.27 5.52
C LEU A 80 -26.80 19.45 4.71
N ASN A 81 -27.64 18.41 4.64
CA ASN A 81 -28.94 18.46 4.00
C ASN A 81 -29.88 19.47 4.66
N ASP A 82 -29.90 19.53 6.00
CA ASP A 82 -30.72 20.49 6.76
C ASP A 82 -30.29 21.94 6.48
N TYR A 83 -29.01 22.19 6.16
CA TYR A 83 -28.50 23.49 5.73
C TYR A 83 -28.58 23.73 4.20
N GLY A 84 -29.18 22.82 3.43
CA GLY A 84 -29.29 22.93 1.97
C GLY A 84 -27.96 22.76 1.22
N LEU A 85 -26.95 22.20 1.88
CA LEU A 85 -25.65 21.88 1.30
C LEU A 85 -25.67 20.44 0.78
N ILE A 86 -25.69 20.27 -0.54
CA ILE A 86 -25.64 18.93 -1.15
C ILE A 86 -24.19 18.44 -1.13
N ASN A 87 -23.93 17.39 -0.36
CA ASN A 87 -22.63 16.73 -0.37
C ASN A 87 -22.51 15.86 -1.63
N ASN A 88 -21.74 16.30 -2.62
CA ASN A 88 -21.45 15.52 -3.83
C ASN A 88 -20.26 14.55 -3.65
N SER A 89 -19.85 14.28 -2.40
CA SER A 89 -18.84 13.27 -2.10
C SER A 89 -19.38 11.91 -2.51
N LYS A 90 -19.06 11.47 -3.72
CA LYS A 90 -19.16 10.06 -4.07
C LYS A 90 -18.28 9.32 -3.07
N SER A 91 -18.88 8.50 -2.22
CA SER A 91 -18.09 7.54 -1.47
C SER A 91 -17.33 6.71 -2.50
N ASP A 92 -16.00 6.74 -2.40
CA ASP A 92 -15.08 6.07 -3.32
C ASP A 92 -15.09 4.54 -3.08
N ASP A 93 -16.24 4.00 -2.64
CA ASP A 93 -16.49 2.61 -2.24
C ASP A 93 -16.49 1.66 -3.45
N THR A 94 -16.30 2.18 -4.65
CA THR A 94 -16.25 1.41 -5.88
C THR A 94 -14.90 0.70 -6.02
N GLU A 95 -14.90 -0.58 -5.65
CA GLU A 95 -13.90 -1.59 -6.02
C GLU A 95 -12.44 -1.22 -5.69
N HIS A 96 -12.09 -1.21 -4.40
CA HIS A 96 -10.69 -1.36 -4.00
C HIS A 96 -10.21 -2.78 -4.34
N THR A 97 -9.86 -3.00 -5.61
CA THR A 97 -9.08 -4.17 -6.01
C THR A 97 -7.71 -4.00 -5.35
N PHE A 98 -7.41 -4.79 -4.32
CA PHE A 98 -6.14 -4.80 -3.54
C PHE A 98 -4.89 -5.21 -4.36
N SER A 99 -4.93 -4.99 -5.67
CA SER A 99 -3.85 -5.32 -6.59
C SER A 99 -2.58 -4.63 -6.10
N HIS A 100 -1.49 -5.39 -6.07
CA HIS A 100 -0.14 -4.89 -5.72
C HIS A 100 0.10 -4.49 -4.25
N LEU A 101 -0.87 -4.63 -3.33
CA LEU A 101 -0.71 -4.19 -1.92
C LEU A 101 0.58 -4.73 -1.27
N ILE A 102 0.89 -6.00 -1.51
CA ILE A 102 2.13 -6.63 -1.03
C ILE A 102 3.40 -5.91 -1.51
N PHE A 103 3.44 -5.43 -2.75
CA PHE A 103 4.61 -4.75 -3.30
C PHE A 103 4.71 -3.31 -2.82
N LYS A 104 3.57 -2.65 -2.62
CA LYS A 104 3.49 -1.33 -1.97
C LYS A 104 4.01 -1.42 -0.54
N GLU A 105 3.51 -2.39 0.23
CA GLU A 105 3.99 -2.69 1.58
C GLU A 105 5.48 -3.00 1.57
N LEU A 106 5.95 -3.83 0.63
CA LEU A 106 7.35 -4.25 0.54
C LEU A 106 8.28 -3.05 0.36
N ARG A 107 7.95 -2.14 -0.58
CA ARG A 107 8.71 -0.91 -0.82
C ARG A 107 8.70 -0.02 0.41
N ILE A 108 7.53 0.27 0.96
CA ILE A 108 7.37 1.13 2.14
C ILE A 108 8.15 0.56 3.33
N ARG A 109 8.07 -0.76 3.53
CA ARG A 109 8.79 -1.46 4.59
C ARG A 109 10.29 -1.35 4.41
N ILE A 110 10.80 -1.51 3.19
CA ILE A 110 12.24 -1.40 2.91
C ILE A 110 12.75 0.02 3.16
N LEU A 111 12.00 1.04 2.74
CA LEU A 111 12.44 2.43 2.79
C LEU A 111 12.26 3.10 4.15
N TYR A 112 11.13 2.85 4.82
CA TYR A 112 10.69 3.69 5.95
C TYR A 112 10.52 2.93 7.26
N ILE A 113 10.20 1.63 7.21
CA ILE A 113 9.88 0.85 8.42
C ILE A 113 11.09 0.06 8.91
N ASN A 114 11.78 -0.63 7.98
CA ASN A 114 12.88 -1.51 8.31
C ASN A 114 14.23 -0.80 8.18
N LYS A 115 14.92 -0.65 9.32
CA LYS A 115 16.26 -0.04 9.40
C LYS A 115 17.35 -0.76 8.60
N LYS A 116 17.10 -1.97 8.10
CA LYS A 116 18.08 -2.77 7.35
C LYS A 116 18.14 -2.45 5.85
N GLY A 117 17.15 -1.74 5.29
CA GLY A 117 17.11 -1.41 3.86
C GLY A 117 16.89 -2.62 2.93
N PHE A 118 16.38 -3.74 3.47
CA PHE A 118 15.98 -4.90 2.67
C PHE A 118 14.88 -5.68 3.38
N SER A 119 14.07 -6.41 2.62
CA SER A 119 13.10 -7.37 3.13
C SER A 119 13.46 -8.76 2.63
N LYS A 120 13.07 -9.80 3.38
CA LYS A 120 13.29 -11.19 2.97
C LYS A 120 12.06 -12.03 3.23
N MET A 121 11.72 -12.88 2.28
CA MET A 121 10.65 -13.87 2.44
C MET A 121 10.90 -15.05 1.51
N LYS A 122 10.29 -16.20 1.82
CA LYS A 122 10.30 -17.32 0.88
C LYS A 122 9.46 -16.96 -0.35
N LEU A 123 9.84 -17.48 -1.51
CA LEU A 123 9.01 -17.33 -2.71
C LEU A 123 7.60 -17.91 -2.51
N ARG A 124 7.48 -19.02 -1.77
CA ARG A 124 6.20 -19.60 -1.35
C ARG A 124 5.30 -18.58 -0.63
N THR A 125 5.88 -17.76 0.25
CA THR A 125 5.14 -16.74 1.00
C THR A 125 4.64 -15.65 0.08
N LEU A 126 5.49 -15.14 -0.82
CA LEU A 126 5.11 -14.15 -1.82
C LEU A 126 3.93 -14.63 -2.67
N LEU A 127 4.00 -15.87 -3.18
CA LEU A 127 2.93 -16.45 -3.99
C LEU A 127 1.63 -16.60 -3.19
N SER A 128 1.73 -17.06 -1.94
CA SER A 128 0.57 -17.22 -1.05
C SER A 128 -0.11 -15.89 -0.74
N GLU A 129 0.65 -14.83 -0.48
CA GLU A 129 0.12 -13.49 -0.22
C GLU A 129 -0.53 -12.89 -1.48
N LEU A 130 -0.08 -13.30 -2.67
CA LEU A 130 -0.73 -13.00 -3.94
C LEU A 130 -1.95 -13.91 -4.24
N GLY A 131 -2.28 -14.87 -3.38
CA GLY A 131 -3.40 -15.79 -3.56
C GLY A 131 -3.09 -17.00 -4.46
N TYR A 132 -1.82 -17.23 -4.82
CA TYR A 132 -1.41 -18.32 -5.72
C TYR A 132 -0.69 -19.45 -4.98
N LYS A 133 -1.06 -20.69 -5.34
CA LYS A 133 -0.39 -21.90 -4.83
C LYS A 133 0.78 -22.37 -5.72
N ARG A 134 0.83 -21.92 -6.97
CA ARG A 134 1.80 -22.38 -7.99
C ARG A 134 2.31 -21.20 -8.80
N ARG A 135 3.50 -21.35 -9.37
CA ARG A 135 4.04 -20.41 -10.35
C ARG A 135 3.43 -20.70 -11.72
N SER A 136 2.83 -19.69 -12.32
CA SER A 136 2.49 -19.66 -13.74
C SER A 136 3.27 -18.53 -14.39
N SER A 137 3.49 -18.61 -15.70
CA SER A 137 4.16 -17.53 -16.44
C SER A 137 3.44 -16.19 -16.28
N SER A 138 2.11 -16.18 -16.15
CA SER A 138 1.34 -14.96 -15.88
C SER A 138 1.61 -14.35 -14.51
N VAL A 139 1.66 -15.18 -13.46
CA VAL A 139 1.97 -14.72 -12.09
C VAL A 139 3.40 -14.17 -12.03
N ILE A 140 4.34 -14.85 -12.67
CA ILE A 140 5.73 -14.40 -12.72
C ILE A 140 5.85 -13.07 -13.48
N GLY A 141 5.19 -12.93 -14.63
CA GLY A 141 5.15 -11.67 -15.39
C GLY A 141 4.63 -10.52 -14.52
N TYR A 142 3.50 -10.74 -13.84
CA TYR A 142 2.94 -9.76 -12.91
C TYR A 142 3.91 -9.38 -11.78
N ILE A 143 4.60 -10.36 -11.18
CA ILE A 143 5.61 -10.08 -10.14
C ILE A 143 6.71 -9.18 -10.71
N TYR A 144 7.23 -9.50 -11.90
CA TYR A 144 8.27 -8.69 -12.54
C TYR A 144 7.80 -7.27 -12.89
N ASP A 145 6.58 -7.11 -13.37
CA ASP A 145 5.99 -5.78 -13.63
C ASP A 145 5.95 -4.95 -12.33
N CYS A 146 5.58 -5.57 -11.21
CA CYS A 146 5.58 -4.90 -9.90
C CYS A 146 6.99 -4.54 -9.44
N LEU A 147 7.94 -5.49 -9.51
CA LEU A 147 9.33 -5.25 -9.12
C LEU A 147 9.95 -4.11 -9.94
N LEU A 148 9.70 -4.09 -11.25
CA LEU A 148 10.17 -3.03 -12.13
C LEU A 148 9.55 -1.67 -11.76
N PHE A 149 8.23 -1.63 -11.59
CA PHE A 149 7.52 -0.39 -11.26
C PHE A 149 7.98 0.21 -9.93
N TYR A 150 8.16 -0.61 -8.91
CA TYR A 150 8.57 -0.16 -7.58
C TYR A 150 10.08 -0.09 -7.40
N HIS A 151 10.87 -0.28 -8.47
CA HIS A 151 12.33 -0.28 -8.44
C HIS A 151 12.91 -1.22 -7.37
N ILE A 152 12.38 -2.44 -7.30
CA ILE A 152 12.79 -3.47 -6.35
C ILE A 152 13.61 -4.54 -7.08
N GLU A 153 14.82 -4.77 -6.60
CA GLU A 153 15.68 -5.87 -7.05
C GLU A 153 15.59 -7.08 -6.14
N THR A 154 15.81 -8.27 -6.73
CA THR A 154 15.79 -9.54 -6.02
C THR A 154 17.12 -10.27 -6.10
N THR A 155 17.57 -10.73 -4.94
CA THR A 155 18.78 -11.55 -4.78
C THR A 155 18.50 -12.75 -3.89
N LEU A 156 19.33 -13.78 -4.00
CA LEU A 156 19.45 -14.82 -2.99
C LEU A 156 20.43 -14.40 -1.89
N LYS A 157 20.58 -15.26 -0.89
CA LYS A 157 21.57 -15.09 0.18
C LYS A 157 22.97 -14.88 -0.42
N GLY A 158 23.71 -13.90 0.12
CA GLY A 158 25.03 -13.53 -0.40
C GLY A 158 24.99 -12.51 -1.53
N ASN A 159 23.85 -11.86 -1.77
CA ASN A 159 23.65 -10.84 -2.83
C ASN A 159 23.86 -11.38 -4.25
N VAL A 160 23.56 -12.66 -4.45
CA VAL A 160 23.56 -13.26 -5.79
C VAL A 160 22.27 -12.84 -6.50
N PRO A 161 22.33 -12.11 -7.63
CA PRO A 161 21.13 -11.77 -8.40
C PRO A 161 20.33 -13.02 -8.73
N CYS A 162 19.01 -12.94 -8.62
CA CYS A 162 18.17 -14.10 -8.86
C CYS A 162 16.95 -13.80 -9.72
N ARG A 163 16.56 -14.84 -10.45
CA ARG A 163 15.39 -14.88 -11.31
C ARG A 163 14.30 -15.69 -10.64
N ILE A 164 13.14 -15.08 -10.41
CA ILE A 164 12.03 -15.67 -9.65
C ILE A 164 11.45 -16.90 -10.37
N ASP A 165 11.55 -16.95 -11.70
CA ASP A 165 11.20 -18.12 -12.52
C ASP A 165 12.15 -19.30 -12.34
N GLU A 166 13.39 -19.10 -11.90
CA GLU A 166 14.45 -20.12 -11.91
C GLU A 166 14.78 -20.71 -10.52
N ILE A 167 14.43 -20.01 -9.43
CA ILE A 167 14.75 -20.44 -8.04
C ILE A 167 13.77 -21.48 -7.48
N ASP A 168 14.05 -22.12 -6.34
CA ASP A 168 13.09 -23.01 -5.66
C ASP A 168 11.98 -22.21 -4.93
N ILE A 169 10.82 -22.83 -4.70
CA ILE A 169 9.69 -22.13 -4.06
C ILE A 169 10.00 -21.88 -2.57
N ASP A 170 10.85 -22.71 -1.99
CA ASP A 170 11.29 -22.58 -0.60
C ASP A 170 12.54 -21.71 -0.43
N ASP A 171 13.13 -21.21 -1.53
CA ASP A 171 14.24 -20.27 -1.48
C ASP A 171 13.80 -18.94 -0.86
N ILE A 172 14.72 -18.37 -0.06
CA ILE A 172 14.55 -17.05 0.54
C ILE A 172 15.03 -16.00 -0.45
N VAL A 173 14.09 -15.19 -0.92
CA VAL A 173 14.36 -14.03 -1.76
C VAL A 173 14.59 -12.82 -0.87
N VAL A 174 15.63 -12.06 -1.19
CA VAL A 174 15.94 -10.78 -0.57
C VAL A 174 15.62 -9.66 -1.55
N PHE A 175 14.73 -8.76 -1.12
CA PHE A 175 14.22 -7.62 -1.85
C PHE A 175 14.88 -6.33 -1.38
N ARG A 176 15.32 -5.48 -2.31
CA ARG A 176 15.95 -4.18 -2.05
C ARG A 176 15.44 -3.14 -3.02
N THR A 177 15.28 -1.90 -2.57
CA THR A 177 15.01 -0.78 -3.46
C THR A 177 16.32 -0.25 -4.03
N LEU A 178 16.31 0.10 -5.32
CA LEU A 178 17.40 0.80 -6.01
C LEU A 178 17.49 2.28 -5.60
#